data_AF-F3MGL1-F1
#
_entry.id   AF-F3MGL1-F1
#
_cell.length_a   1.000
_cell.length_b   1.000
_cell.length_c   1.000
_cell.angle_alpha   90.00
_cell.angle_beta   90.00
_cell.angle_gamma   90.00
#
_symmetry.space_group_name_H-M   'P 1'
#
loop_
_entity.id
_entity.type
_entity.pdbx_description
1 polymer ?
#
loop_
_entity_poly.entity_id
_entity_poly.type
_entity_poly.pdbx_seq_one_letter_code
_entity_poly.pdbx_strand_id
1 'polypeptide(L)' 'MTTQQRHRLLREAVKEPGVFAGRLRRDLGHERQFTIWIVSDHLLKGAAWNAVQIAEIIVNKRNGQA' A
#
# COMPACT_ATOMS: atom_id res chain seq x y z
N MET A 1 11.37 -6.64 21.92
CA MET A 1 11.02 -7.18 20.60
C MET A 1 11.31 -6.14 19.53
N THR A 2 12.44 -6.35 18.83
CA THR A 2 12.88 -5.82 17.53
C THR A 2 12.61 -4.35 17.15
N THR A 3 13.52 -3.48 17.60
CA THR A 3 13.80 -2.12 17.12
C THR A 3 14.44 -2.13 15.72
N GLN A 4 13.70 -2.55 14.68
CA GLN A 4 14.10 -2.35 13.27
C GLN A 4 12.91 -1.95 12.39
N GLN A 5 12.24 -0.84 12.73
CA GLN A 5 11.31 -0.18 11.79
C GLN A 5 12.14 0.60 10.76
N ARG A 6 12.62 -0.11 9.72
CA ARG A 6 13.55 0.39 8.69
C ARG A 6 13.10 1.71 8.07
N HIS A 7 13.96 2.70 8.19
CA HIS A 7 13.86 4.07 7.69
C HIS A 7 14.03 4.21 6.15
N ARG A 8 13.45 3.31 5.33
CA ARG A 8 13.75 3.25 3.87
C ARG A 8 12.54 3.34 2.91
N LEU A 9 11.34 3.62 3.43
CA LEU A 9 10.07 3.50 2.67
C LEU A 9 9.98 4.39 1.41
N LEU A 10 10.56 5.59 1.41
CA LEU A 10 10.38 6.55 0.31
C LEU A 10 11.20 6.22 -0.94
N ARG A 11 12.44 5.75 -0.80
CA ARG A 11 13.28 5.40 -1.95
C ARG A 11 12.87 4.07 -2.58
N GLU A 12 12.34 3.16 -1.78
CA GLU A 12 11.93 1.83 -2.24
C GLU A 12 10.59 1.86 -2.99
N ALA A 13 9.74 2.85 -2.72
CA ALA A 13 8.43 2.96 -3.36
C ALA A 13 8.50 3.38 -4.83
N VAL A 14 9.51 4.15 -5.24
CA VAL A 14 9.59 4.69 -6.61
C VAL A 14 9.80 3.54 -7.61
N LYS A 15 8.97 3.51 -8.66
CA LYS A 15 8.96 2.45 -9.70
C LYS A 15 8.62 1.05 -9.17
N GLU A 16 8.01 0.95 -8.01
CA GLU A 16 7.53 -0.32 -7.46
C GLU A 16 5.98 -0.26 -7.32
N PRO A 17 5.22 -1.27 -7.83
CA PRO A 17 3.76 -1.25 -7.85
C PRO A 17 3.08 -1.52 -6.48
N GLY A 18 3.84 -1.62 -5.41
CA GLY A 18 3.42 -1.98 -4.07
C GLY A 18 3.06 -0.77 -3.21
N VAL A 19 2.56 -1.09 -2.02
CA VAL A 19 2.22 -0.12 -0.97
C VAL A 19 3.03 -0.45 0.27
N PHE A 20 3.75 0.54 0.76
CA PHE A 20 4.66 0.40 1.89
C PHE A 20 4.03 1.08 3.10
N ALA A 21 3.79 0.31 4.16
CA ALA A 21 3.18 0.79 5.39
C ALA A 21 4.12 0.57 6.59
N GLY A 22 4.17 1.54 7.49
CA GLY A 22 5.05 1.48 8.66
C GLY A 22 4.67 2.48 9.74
N ARG A 23 5.49 2.57 10.79
CA ARG A 23 5.30 3.51 11.91
C ARG A 23 3.96 3.35 12.62
N LEU A 24 3.38 2.14 12.59
CA LEU A 24 2.17 1.80 13.31
C LEU A 24 2.37 2.03 14.81
N ARG A 25 1.56 2.92 15.37
CA ARG A 25 1.56 3.26 16.80
C ARG A 25 0.15 3.61 17.26
N ARG A 26 -0.13 3.45 18.56
CA ARG A 26 -1.33 4.04 19.18
C ARG A 26 -1.23 5.56 19.11
N ASP A 27 -2.35 6.20 18.85
CA ASP A 27 -2.43 7.65 18.88
C ASP A 27 -2.42 8.18 20.31
N LEU A 28 -1.97 9.42 20.49
CA LEU A 28 -1.87 10.04 21.81
C LEU A 28 -3.20 10.64 22.28
N GLY A 29 -4.13 10.91 21.35
CA GLY A 29 -5.39 11.58 21.66
C GLY A 29 -6.53 10.65 22.08
N HIS A 30 -6.50 9.37 21.71
CA HIS A 30 -7.60 8.45 21.99
C HIS A 30 -7.14 6.98 21.99
N GLU A 31 -7.57 6.20 22.99
CA GLU A 31 -7.10 4.81 23.23
C GLU A 31 -7.35 3.84 22.07
N ARG A 32 -8.36 4.14 21.25
CA ARG A 32 -8.78 3.32 20.09
C ARG A 32 -8.25 3.83 18.75
N GLN A 33 -7.41 4.86 18.73
CA GLN A 33 -6.85 5.41 17.50
C GLN A 33 -5.43 4.89 17.27
N PHE A 34 -5.08 4.74 16.00
CA PHE A 34 -3.75 4.33 15.56
C PHE A 34 -3.27 5.26 14.45
N THR A 35 -1.99 5.62 14.49
CA THR A 35 -1.34 6.35 13.41
C THR A 35 -0.45 5.39 12.62
N ILE A 36 -0.51 5.48 11.29
CA ILE A 36 0.31 4.72 10.35
C ILE A 36 0.85 5.67 9.27
N TRP A 37 2.01 5.33 8.71
CA TRP A 37 2.60 6.03 7.57
C TRP A 37 2.55 5.11 6.36
N ILE A 38 2.02 5.62 5.24
CA ILE A 38 1.82 4.86 4.01
C ILE A 38 2.50 5.62 2.86
N VAL A 39 3.27 4.89 2.05
CA VAL A 39 3.97 5.43 0.88
C VAL A 39 3.79 4.46 -0.29
N SER A 40 3.57 4.99 -1.49
CA SER A 40 3.53 4.23 -2.75
C SER A 40 3.92 5.14 -3.92
N ASP A 41 4.27 4.55 -5.07
CA ASP A 41 4.36 5.30 -6.32
C ASP A 41 2.97 5.73 -6.80
N HIS A 42 2.75 7.04 -6.91
CA HIS A 42 1.46 7.61 -7.30
C HIS A 42 1.08 7.39 -8.77
N LEU A 43 2.05 7.23 -9.68
CA LEU A 43 1.79 6.98 -11.10
C LEU A 43 1.54 5.50 -11.35
N LEU A 44 2.26 4.62 -10.64
CA LEU A 44 2.05 3.18 -10.73
C LEU A 44 0.88 2.74 -9.86
N LYS A 45 1.11 2.48 -8.57
CA LYS A 45 0.09 1.94 -7.69
C LYS A 45 -1.07 2.91 -7.51
N GLY A 46 -0.81 4.22 -7.51
CA GLY A 46 -1.86 5.24 -7.43
C GLY A 46 -2.72 5.41 -8.68
N ALA A 47 -2.27 4.97 -9.87
CA ALA A 47 -3.01 5.14 -11.12
C ALA A 47 -2.92 3.93 -12.04
N ALA A 48 -1.81 3.78 -12.78
CA ALA A 48 -1.71 2.83 -13.89
C ALA A 48 -1.87 1.37 -13.46
N TRP A 49 -1.21 0.96 -12.38
CA TRP A 49 -1.23 -0.41 -11.91
C TRP A 49 -2.60 -0.82 -11.36
N ASN A 50 -3.25 0.05 -10.58
CA ASN A 50 -4.62 -0.20 -10.12
C ASN A 50 -5.60 -0.30 -11.30
N ALA A 51 -5.44 0.50 -12.36
CA ALA A 51 -6.29 0.42 -13.55
C ALA A 51 -6.16 -0.94 -14.25
N VAL A 52 -4.92 -1.44 -14.43
CA VAL A 52 -4.67 -2.77 -15.00
C VAL A 52 -5.27 -3.88 -14.11
N GLN A 53 -5.04 -3.83 -12.80
CA GLN A 53 -5.60 -4.82 -11.87
C GLN A 53 -7.13 -4.87 -11.91
N ILE A 54 -7.80 -3.72 -12.00
CA ILE A 54 -9.26 -3.66 -12.15
C ILE A 54 -9.70 -4.29 -13.47
N ALA A 55 -8.99 -3.99 -14.57
CA ALA A 55 -9.29 -4.57 -15.88
C ALA A 55 -9.13 -6.11 -15.88
N GLU A 56 -8.07 -6.64 -15.28
CA GLU A 56 -7.84 -8.07 -15.11
C GLU A 56 -8.99 -8.74 -14.35
N ILE A 57 -9.42 -8.14 -13.22
CA ILE A 57 -10.55 -8.65 -12.44
C ILE A 57 -11.83 -8.68 -13.29
N ILE A 58 -12.09 -7.63 -14.08
CA ILE A 58 -13.28 -7.56 -14.95
C ILE A 58 -13.23 -8.66 -16.02
N VAL A 59 -12.08 -8.86 -16.66
CA VAL A 59 -11.89 -9.91 -17.68
C VAL A 59 -12.06 -11.30 -17.05
N ASN A 60 -11.44 -11.57 -15.90
CA ASN A 60 -11.55 -12.86 -15.23
C ASN A 60 -13.00 -13.16 -14.81
N LYS A 61 -13.72 -12.16 -14.28
CA LYS A 61 -15.15 -12.27 -13.97
C LYS A 61 -16.01 -12.55 -15.20
N ARG A 62 -15.72 -11.90 -16.34
CA ARG A 62 -16.42 -12.16 -17.61
C ARG A 62 -16.14 -13.56 -18.15
N ASN A 63 -14.93 -14.07 -17.93
CA ASN A 63 -14.51 -15.39 -18.39
C ASN A 63 -14.97 -16.53 -17.47
N GLY A 64 -15.71 -16.25 -16.38
CA GLY A 64 -16.15 -17.25 -15.41
C GLY A 64 -15.00 -17.85 -14.58
N GLN A 65 -13.86 -17.17 -14.53
CA GLN A 65 -12.70 -17.55 -13.73
C GLN A 65 -12.77 -16.79 -12.40
N ALA A 66 -13.59 -17.28 -11.48
CA ALA A 66 -13.71 -16.77 -10.11
C ALA A 66 -13.77 -17.92 -9.12
#